data_AF-A0A2E3QUV8-F1
#
_entry.id   AF-A0A2E3QUV8-F1
#
_cell.length_a   1.000
_cell.length_b   1.000
_cell.length_c   1.000
_cell.angle_alpha   90.00
_cell.angle_beta   90.00
_cell.angle_gamma   90.00
#
_symmetry.space_group_name_H-M   'P 1'
#
loop_
_entity.id
_entity.type
_entity.pdbx_description
1 polymer ?
#
loop_
_entity_poly.entity_id
_entity_poly.type
_entity_poly.pdbx_seq_one_letter_code
_entity_poly.pdbx_strand_id
1 'polypeptide(L)'
;MNSQTISTNGKVNGTPLPPRAGRFLRARRPAESRPGGGRQRGGRPGRRAPTAWQRARLFLAAALAVVVADLGTKALASASLQRYRPVEVAGEWVRLTLGYNGGVAFGLFATDGPGVVIATGLVVAALAVWAVWTLRDPATPRRAALALGLVLGGGVANLLDRIGDGRVTDFLDVGLGAHRWPTFNLADVAIVVGVALLMAWSYRQPPTEEAPAPLPSP
;
A
#
# COMPACT_ATOMS: atom_id res chain seq x y z
N MET A 1 33.70 54.79 38.62
CA MET A 1 33.22 56.15 38.96
C MET A 1 32.62 56.77 37.71
N ASN A 2 31.49 57.50 37.84
CA ASN A 2 30.89 58.47 36.90
C ASN A 2 30.48 57.94 35.48
N SER A 3 29.48 58.44 34.73
CA SER A 3 28.23 59.25 34.93
C SER A 3 27.43 59.13 33.59
N GLN A 4 26.17 59.53 33.36
CA GLN A 4 25.14 60.36 34.03
C GLN A 4 23.84 59.51 34.28
N THR A 5 22.58 59.93 34.57
CA THR A 5 21.77 61.17 34.38
C THR A 5 21.41 61.48 32.90
N ILE A 6 20.29 62.09 32.46
CA ILE A 6 19.16 62.86 33.08
C ILE A 6 17.78 62.32 32.61
N SER A 7 16.69 62.71 33.29
CA SER A 7 15.27 62.38 32.97
C SER A 7 14.38 63.65 32.91
N THR A 8 13.07 63.47 32.69
CA THR A 8 11.91 64.41 32.85
C THR A 8 11.38 65.15 31.61
N ASN A 9 10.24 65.85 31.81
CA ASN A 9 9.13 66.01 30.86
C ASN A 9 8.41 67.36 31.11
N GLY A 10 7.83 68.00 30.08
CA GLY A 10 7.18 69.32 30.19
C GLY A 10 5.97 69.52 29.27
N LYS A 11 4.82 69.89 29.85
CA LYS A 11 3.57 70.30 29.16
C LYS A 11 3.42 71.82 29.13
N VAL A 12 2.76 72.37 28.10
CA VAL A 12 1.81 73.51 28.21
C VAL A 12 0.65 73.30 27.19
N ASN A 13 -0.53 73.90 27.40
CA ASN A 13 -1.78 73.64 26.65
C ASN A 13 -2.20 74.82 25.73
N GLY A 14 -3.18 74.62 24.84
CA GLY A 14 -3.87 75.71 24.12
C GLY A 14 -5.09 75.29 23.26
N THR A 15 -6.22 76.02 23.39
CA THR A 15 -7.54 75.86 22.71
C THR A 15 -8.38 77.16 22.96
N PRO A 16 -9.55 77.47 22.33
CA PRO A 16 -10.30 76.85 21.19
C PRO A 16 -10.91 77.81 20.10
N LEU A 17 -11.27 77.28 18.89
CA LEU A 17 -12.49 77.57 18.04
C LEU A 17 -12.88 79.02 17.58
N PRO A 18 -13.92 79.30 16.71
CA PRO A 18 -14.70 78.46 15.77
C PRO A 18 -14.72 78.95 14.24
N PRO A 19 -15.82 79.42 13.55
CA PRO A 19 -16.34 78.73 12.33
C PRO A 19 -16.75 79.55 11.07
N ARG A 20 -16.89 78.92 9.86
CA ARG A 20 -18.12 78.88 8.98
C ARG A 20 -17.97 78.46 7.49
N ALA A 21 -18.93 77.61 7.05
CA ALA A 21 -19.74 77.64 5.80
C ALA A 21 -19.18 77.53 4.35
N GLY A 22 -19.96 76.79 3.51
CA GLY A 22 -20.08 76.94 2.04
C GLY A 22 -19.36 75.88 1.16
N ARG A 23 -19.92 75.25 0.10
CA ARG A 23 -21.24 74.89 -0.47
C ARG A 23 -20.94 74.08 -1.77
N PHE A 24 -21.92 73.38 -2.36
CA PHE A 24 -21.96 72.81 -3.74
C PHE A 24 -21.45 71.39 -4.04
N LEU A 25 -22.39 70.44 -3.94
CA LEU A 25 -22.84 69.55 -5.04
C LEU A 25 -21.83 69.05 -6.11
N ARG A 26 -21.57 67.72 -6.09
CA ARG A 26 -21.82 66.90 -7.30
C ARG A 26 -22.12 65.44 -6.95
N ALA A 27 -23.32 64.97 -7.30
CA ALA A 27 -23.67 63.55 -7.14
C ALA A 27 -22.91 62.70 -8.17
N ARG A 28 -22.10 61.74 -7.71
CA ARG A 28 -21.59 60.65 -8.55
C ARG A 28 -22.61 59.51 -8.53
N ARG A 29 -23.10 59.10 -9.70
CA ARG A 29 -23.84 57.84 -9.84
C ARG A 29 -22.92 56.67 -9.43
N PRO A 30 -23.41 55.66 -8.70
CA PRO A 30 -22.71 54.39 -8.59
C PRO A 30 -22.47 53.82 -10.00
N ALA A 31 -21.26 53.32 -10.27
CA ALA A 31 -21.02 52.55 -11.48
C ALA A 31 -21.67 51.17 -11.30
N GLU A 32 -22.60 50.82 -12.18
CA GLU A 32 -23.35 49.57 -12.12
C GLU A 32 -22.42 48.38 -12.46
N SER A 33 -21.86 47.79 -11.41
CA SER A 33 -20.95 46.65 -11.49
C SER A 33 -21.70 45.40 -11.95
N ARG A 34 -21.80 45.23 -13.27
CA ARG A 34 -22.30 44.01 -13.92
C ARG A 34 -21.69 42.78 -13.24
N PRO A 35 -22.50 41.80 -12.78
CA PRO A 35 -21.96 40.54 -12.29
C PRO A 35 -21.31 39.80 -13.47
N GLY A 36 -20.00 39.97 -13.62
CA GLY A 36 -19.22 39.23 -14.60
C GLY A 36 -19.38 37.74 -14.33
N GLY A 37 -20.05 37.04 -15.23
CA GLY A 37 -20.40 35.62 -15.09
C GLY A 37 -19.15 34.75 -15.05
N GLY A 38 -18.56 34.63 -13.86
CA GLY A 38 -17.39 33.81 -13.58
C GLY A 38 -17.72 32.36 -13.87
N ARG A 39 -17.42 31.91 -15.09
CA ARG A 39 -17.53 30.51 -15.50
C ARG A 39 -16.77 29.68 -14.48
N GLN A 40 -17.48 29.00 -13.59
CA GLN A 40 -16.88 28.08 -12.64
C GLN A 40 -16.13 27.04 -13.47
N ARG A 41 -14.79 27.13 -13.46
CA ARG A 41 -13.94 26.13 -14.11
C ARG A 41 -14.17 24.84 -13.33
N GLY A 42 -15.05 23.97 -13.86
CA GLY A 42 -15.49 22.77 -13.18
C GLY A 42 -14.30 21.98 -12.68
N GLY A 43 -14.08 22.03 -11.36
CA GLY A 43 -12.98 21.32 -10.73
C GLY A 43 -13.14 19.85 -11.04
N ARG A 44 -12.17 19.26 -11.75
CA ARG A 44 -12.18 17.82 -12.07
C ARG A 44 -12.51 17.06 -10.79
N PRO A 45 -13.60 16.29 -10.72
CA PRO A 45 -14.12 15.76 -9.47
C PRO A 45 -13.01 14.97 -8.78
N GLY A 46 -12.58 15.47 -7.61
CA GLY A 46 -11.43 14.93 -6.90
C GLY A 46 -11.61 13.43 -6.71
N ARG A 47 -10.61 12.64 -7.12
CA ARG A 47 -10.64 11.18 -6.99
C ARG A 47 -10.83 10.82 -5.51
N ARG A 48 -12.07 10.54 -5.10
CA ARG A 48 -12.42 10.24 -3.71
C ARG A 48 -11.50 9.13 -3.20
N ALA A 49 -10.86 9.39 -2.07
CA ALA A 49 -9.96 8.43 -1.44
C ALA A 49 -10.71 7.09 -1.20
N PRO A 50 -10.07 5.94 -1.40
CA PRO A 50 -10.69 4.65 -1.13
C PRO A 50 -11.22 4.54 0.30
N THR A 51 -12.45 4.05 0.46
CA THR A 51 -12.93 3.69 1.80
C THR A 51 -12.24 2.42 2.29
N ALA A 52 -12.10 2.26 3.60
CA ALA A 52 -11.47 1.08 4.20
C ALA A 52 -12.15 -0.23 3.73
N TRP A 53 -13.48 -0.24 3.63
CA TRP A 53 -14.26 -1.36 3.08
C TRP A 53 -13.89 -1.73 1.64
N GLN A 54 -13.58 -0.75 0.79
CA GLN A 54 -13.14 -1.00 -0.59
C GLN A 54 -11.73 -1.59 -0.64
N ARG A 55 -10.85 -1.25 0.32
CA ARG A 55 -9.54 -1.91 0.47
C ARG A 55 -9.73 -3.35 0.98
N ALA A 56 -10.50 -3.55 2.04
CA ALA A 56 -10.79 -4.85 2.61
C ALA A 56 -11.43 -5.82 1.60
N ARG A 57 -12.41 -5.34 0.80
CA ARG A 57 -13.02 -6.15 -0.28
C ARG A 57 -12.01 -6.57 -1.35
N LEU A 58 -11.11 -5.67 -1.77
CA LEU A 58 -10.09 -5.99 -2.77
C LEU A 58 -9.05 -6.99 -2.23
N PHE A 59 -8.63 -6.81 -0.98
CA PHE A 59 -7.76 -7.72 -0.25
C PHE A 59 -8.36 -9.13 -0.12
N LEU A 60 -9.59 -9.24 0.40
CA LEU A 60 -10.28 -10.52 0.55
C LEU A 60 -10.58 -11.19 -0.79
N ALA A 61 -10.98 -10.44 -1.82
CA ALA A 61 -11.22 -10.99 -3.15
C ALA A 61 -9.93 -11.51 -3.80
N ALA A 62 -8.81 -10.79 -3.65
CA ALA A 62 -7.51 -11.23 -4.16
C ALA A 62 -7.01 -12.48 -3.42
N ALA A 63 -7.10 -12.50 -2.09
CA ALA A 63 -6.71 -13.67 -1.29
C ALA A 63 -7.54 -14.91 -1.63
N LEU A 64 -8.87 -14.76 -1.70
CA LEU A 64 -9.77 -15.86 -2.08
C LEU A 64 -9.54 -16.34 -3.51
N ALA A 65 -9.30 -15.44 -4.47
CA ALA A 65 -9.02 -15.82 -5.85
C ALA A 65 -7.72 -16.62 -5.96
N VAL A 66 -6.66 -16.26 -5.22
CA VAL A 66 -5.41 -17.03 -5.18
C VAL A 66 -5.64 -18.40 -4.54
N VAL A 67 -6.33 -18.48 -3.39
CA VAL A 67 -6.60 -19.76 -2.70
C VAL A 67 -7.41 -20.71 -3.58
N VAL A 68 -8.47 -20.23 -4.24
CA VAL A 68 -9.30 -21.05 -5.13
C VAL A 68 -8.53 -21.48 -6.37
N ALA A 69 -7.74 -20.58 -6.97
CA ALA A 69 -6.96 -20.92 -8.16
C ALA A 69 -5.83 -21.91 -7.85
N ASP A 70 -5.03 -21.66 -6.81
CA ASP A 70 -3.89 -22.52 -6.45
C ASP A 70 -4.35 -23.94 -6.07
N LEU A 71 -5.26 -24.07 -5.09
CA LEU A 71 -5.78 -25.38 -4.68
C LEU A 71 -6.50 -26.11 -5.82
N GLY A 72 -7.20 -25.38 -6.70
CA GLY A 72 -7.79 -25.93 -7.92
C GLY A 72 -6.75 -26.48 -8.90
N THR A 73 -5.67 -25.73 -9.14
CA THR A 73 -4.56 -26.19 -10.01
C THR A 73 -3.76 -27.34 -9.39
N LYS A 74 -3.58 -27.37 -8.07
CA LYS A 74 -2.92 -28.47 -7.35
C LYS A 74 -3.73 -29.75 -7.36
N ALA A 75 -5.04 -29.66 -7.16
CA ALA A 75 -5.96 -30.80 -7.31
C ALA A 75 -5.93 -31.35 -8.75
N LEU A 76 -5.94 -30.47 -9.76
CA LEU A 76 -5.84 -30.86 -11.17
C LEU A 76 -4.48 -31.51 -11.48
N ALA A 77 -3.38 -30.95 -10.97
CA ALA A 77 -2.03 -31.49 -11.14
C ALA A 77 -1.92 -32.90 -10.51
N SER A 78 -2.33 -33.07 -9.26
CA SER A 78 -2.32 -34.36 -8.55
C SER A 78 -3.23 -35.41 -9.19
N ALA A 79 -4.31 -35.00 -9.87
CA ALA A 79 -5.21 -35.91 -10.59
C ALA A 79 -4.74 -36.27 -12.02
N SER A 80 -3.94 -35.41 -12.66
CA SER A 80 -3.62 -35.50 -14.10
C SER A 80 -2.16 -35.84 -14.41
N LEU A 81 -1.24 -35.60 -13.49
CA LEU A 81 0.20 -35.76 -13.70
C LEU A 81 0.75 -36.97 -12.94
N GLN A 82 1.78 -37.60 -13.50
CA GLN A 82 2.55 -38.63 -12.80
C GLN A 82 3.74 -37.97 -12.09
N ARG A 83 3.94 -38.33 -10.81
CA ARG A 83 5.00 -37.74 -9.97
C ARG A 83 6.39 -37.91 -10.64
N TYR A 84 7.14 -36.82 -10.71
CA TYR A 84 8.46 -36.73 -11.38
C TYR A 84 8.49 -37.13 -12.87
N ARG A 85 7.34 -37.14 -13.56
CA ARG A 85 7.27 -37.31 -15.03
C ARG A 85 6.84 -35.98 -15.67
N PRO A 86 7.76 -35.23 -16.29
CA PRO A 86 7.42 -33.95 -16.92
C PRO A 86 6.45 -34.11 -18.09
N VAL A 87 5.52 -33.16 -18.22
CA VAL A 87 4.68 -32.95 -19.40
C VAL A 87 5.04 -31.59 -19.99
N GLU A 88 5.42 -31.54 -21.27
CA GLU A 88 5.84 -30.29 -21.91
C GLU A 88 4.65 -29.42 -22.30
N VAL A 89 4.72 -28.12 -22.01
CA VAL A 89 3.69 -27.12 -22.35
C VAL A 89 4.22 -26.11 -23.37
N ALA A 90 5.50 -25.72 -23.25
CA ALA A 90 6.19 -24.85 -24.21
C ALA A 90 7.57 -25.44 -24.58
N GLY A 91 7.59 -26.72 -24.95
CA GLY A 91 8.82 -27.51 -25.08
C GLY A 91 9.57 -27.57 -23.74
N GLU A 92 10.91 -27.50 -23.81
CA GLU A 92 11.76 -27.49 -22.61
C GLU A 92 11.46 -26.34 -21.63
N TRP A 93 11.06 -25.17 -22.14
CA TRP A 93 11.03 -23.91 -21.38
C TRP A 93 10.03 -23.93 -20.23
N VAL A 94 8.85 -24.52 -20.47
CA VAL A 94 7.77 -24.65 -19.48
C VAL A 94 7.23 -26.07 -19.55
N ARG A 95 7.37 -26.78 -18.42
CA ARG A 95 6.92 -28.14 -18.17
C ARG A 95 5.98 -28.15 -16.97
N LEU A 96 5.18 -29.22 -16.87
CA LEU A 96 4.41 -29.57 -15.68
C LEU A 96 5.03 -30.83 -15.07
N THR A 97 5.63 -30.71 -13.89
CA THR A 97 6.39 -31.78 -13.24
C THR A 97 5.94 -31.90 -11.79
N LEU A 98 5.05 -32.86 -11.51
CA LEU A 98 4.44 -33.03 -10.19
C LEU A 98 5.47 -33.49 -9.14
N GLY A 99 5.62 -32.69 -8.09
CA GLY A 99 6.44 -32.95 -6.90
C GLY A 99 5.69 -32.62 -5.61
N TYR A 100 6.18 -33.15 -4.49
CA TYR A 100 5.62 -32.89 -3.16
C TYR A 100 6.74 -32.45 -2.21
N ASN A 101 6.58 -31.28 -1.61
CA ASN A 101 7.62 -30.54 -0.90
C ASN A 101 7.28 -30.42 0.59
N GLY A 102 7.99 -31.18 1.44
CA GLY A 102 7.75 -31.22 2.89
C GLY A 102 8.48 -30.14 3.71
N GLY A 103 9.20 -29.22 3.08
CA GLY A 103 9.99 -28.21 3.79
C GLY A 103 9.30 -26.85 3.95
N VAL A 104 9.92 -25.98 4.73
CA VAL A 104 9.91 -24.53 4.46
C VAL A 104 11.15 -24.21 3.61
N ALA A 105 11.19 -23.06 2.94
CA ALA A 105 12.32 -22.62 2.14
C ALA A 105 13.66 -22.70 2.91
N PHE A 106 14.73 -23.07 2.21
CA PHE A 106 16.08 -23.29 2.75
C PHE A 106 16.22 -24.43 3.78
N GLY A 107 15.25 -25.36 3.87
CA GLY A 107 15.36 -26.57 4.70
C GLY A 107 15.18 -26.34 6.20
N LEU A 108 14.88 -25.11 6.62
CA LEU A 108 14.37 -24.82 7.95
C LEU A 108 13.08 -25.62 8.16
N PHE A 109 13.03 -26.42 9.22
CA PHE A 109 11.94 -27.35 9.52
C PHE A 109 11.69 -28.42 8.43
N ALA A 110 12.73 -28.87 7.72
CA ALA A 110 12.71 -30.09 6.90
C ALA A 110 12.71 -31.35 7.78
N THR A 111 11.67 -31.48 8.61
CA THR A 111 11.44 -32.56 9.56
C THR A 111 10.04 -33.13 9.33
N ASP A 112 9.93 -34.42 9.02
CA ASP A 112 8.63 -35.09 8.88
C ASP A 112 7.82 -34.97 10.19
N GLY A 113 6.75 -34.17 10.16
CA GLY A 113 5.91 -33.92 11.33
C GLY A 113 5.18 -32.57 11.29
N PRO A 114 4.39 -32.24 12.34
CA PRO A 114 3.53 -31.05 12.36
C PRO A 114 4.30 -29.71 12.41
N GLY A 115 5.62 -29.73 12.64
CA GLY A 115 6.44 -28.52 12.75
C GLY A 115 6.38 -27.61 11.52
N VAL A 116 6.39 -28.17 10.31
CA VAL A 116 6.28 -27.40 9.06
C VAL A 116 4.92 -26.71 8.93
N VAL A 117 3.84 -27.37 9.37
CA VAL A 117 2.47 -26.83 9.35
C VAL A 117 2.33 -25.71 10.38
N ILE A 118 2.85 -25.91 11.60
CA ILE A 118 2.84 -24.91 12.67
C ILE A 118 3.66 -23.67 12.28
N ALA A 119 4.88 -23.86 11.75
CA ALA A 119 5.73 -22.76 11.30
C ALA A 119 5.08 -21.95 10.18
N THR A 120 4.51 -22.63 9.17
CA THR A 120 3.77 -21.98 8.08
C THR A 120 2.54 -21.23 8.63
N GLY A 121 1.79 -21.83 9.55
CA GLY A 121 0.63 -21.23 10.20
C GLY A 121 0.96 -19.97 11.00
N LEU A 122 2.07 -19.96 11.73
CA LEU A 122 2.56 -18.78 12.47
C LEU A 122 2.95 -17.64 11.51
N VAL A 123 3.63 -17.94 10.40
CA VAL A 123 3.96 -16.94 9.37
C VAL A 123 2.69 -16.37 8.73
N VAL A 124 1.72 -17.21 8.37
CA VAL A 124 0.43 -16.79 7.80
C VAL A 124 -0.37 -15.93 8.79
N ALA A 125 -0.39 -16.30 10.09
CA ALA A 125 -1.03 -15.50 11.13
C ALA A 125 -0.36 -14.13 11.32
N ALA A 126 0.97 -14.08 11.33
CA ALA A 126 1.72 -12.82 11.42
C ALA A 126 1.45 -11.92 10.20
N LEU A 127 1.44 -12.48 8.98
CA LEU A 127 1.09 -11.77 7.75
C LEU A 127 -0.36 -11.26 7.78
N ALA A 128 -1.31 -12.03 8.31
CA ALA A 128 -2.70 -11.60 8.45
C ALA A 128 -2.85 -10.43 9.43
N VAL A 129 -2.18 -10.48 10.60
CA VAL A 129 -2.17 -9.38 11.59
C VAL A 129 -1.54 -8.12 10.99
N TRP A 130 -0.39 -8.25 10.32
CA TRP A 130 0.29 -7.16 9.65
C TRP A 130 -0.59 -6.53 8.55
N ALA A 131 -1.18 -7.35 7.66
CA ALA A 131 -2.07 -6.87 6.61
C ALA A 131 -3.30 -6.14 7.19
N VAL A 132 -3.92 -6.65 8.26
CA VAL A 132 -5.04 -5.98 8.94
C VAL A 132 -4.61 -4.65 9.54
N TRP A 133 -3.42 -4.56 10.13
CA TRP A 133 -2.86 -3.31 10.67
C TRP A 133 -2.61 -2.27 9.56
N THR A 134 -1.88 -2.66 8.50
CA THR A 134 -1.62 -1.77 7.34
C THR A 134 -2.91 -1.34 6.63
N LEU A 135 -3.92 -2.21 6.51
CA LEU A 135 -5.18 -1.86 5.83
C LEU A 135 -6.08 -0.90 6.62
N ARG A 136 -5.87 -0.74 7.94
CA ARG A 136 -6.57 0.24 8.78
C ARG A 136 -6.11 1.67 8.49
N ASP A 137 -4.82 1.87 8.20
CA ASP A 137 -4.25 3.18 7.87
C ASP A 137 -4.99 3.83 6.67
N PRO A 138 -5.58 5.03 6.81
CA PRO A 138 -6.19 5.77 5.71
C PRO A 138 -5.24 6.05 4.53
N ALA A 139 -3.94 6.25 4.77
CA ALA A 139 -2.95 6.54 3.74
C ALA A 139 -2.63 5.33 2.84
N THR A 140 -2.84 4.10 3.33
CA THR A 140 -2.57 2.88 2.57
C THR A 140 -3.38 2.84 1.26
N PRO A 141 -2.70 2.83 0.09
CA PRO A 141 -3.37 2.94 -1.21
C PRO A 141 -4.05 1.62 -1.60
N ARG A 142 -5.17 1.67 -2.32
CA ARG A 142 -5.93 0.49 -2.80
C ARG A 142 -5.06 -0.63 -3.38
N ARG A 143 -4.02 -0.26 -4.13
CA ARG A 143 -3.10 -1.20 -4.78
C ARG A 143 -2.33 -2.08 -3.78
N ALA A 144 -1.95 -1.53 -2.62
CA ALA A 144 -1.35 -2.31 -1.53
C ALA A 144 -2.30 -3.39 -1.00
N ALA A 145 -3.62 -3.15 -0.99
CA ALA A 145 -4.61 -4.14 -0.58
C ALA A 145 -4.68 -5.34 -1.52
N LEU A 146 -4.54 -5.13 -2.85
CA LEU A 146 -4.38 -6.21 -3.81
C LEU A 146 -3.13 -7.04 -3.50
N ALA A 147 -1.97 -6.39 -3.35
CA ALA A 147 -0.70 -7.09 -3.14
C ALA A 147 -0.62 -7.84 -1.79
N LEU A 148 -1.12 -7.24 -0.70
CA LEU A 148 -1.30 -7.94 0.59
C LEU A 148 -2.23 -9.15 0.44
N GLY A 149 -3.27 -9.04 -0.39
CA GLY A 149 -4.19 -10.14 -0.69
C GLY A 149 -3.52 -11.28 -1.47
N LEU A 150 -2.63 -10.95 -2.42
CA LEU A 150 -1.85 -11.96 -3.15
C LEU A 150 -0.87 -12.70 -2.22
N VAL A 151 -0.12 -11.97 -1.37
CA VAL A 151 0.83 -12.59 -0.42
C VAL A 151 0.10 -13.46 0.59
N LEU A 152 -0.96 -12.96 1.22
CA LEU A 152 -1.70 -13.76 2.21
C LEU A 152 -2.46 -14.92 1.56
N GLY A 153 -3.03 -14.72 0.37
CA GLY A 153 -3.71 -15.77 -0.39
C GLY A 153 -2.79 -16.94 -0.72
N GLY A 154 -1.58 -16.65 -1.21
CA GLY A 154 -0.59 -17.69 -1.48
C GLY A 154 -0.12 -18.39 -0.19
N GLY A 155 0.15 -17.61 0.87
CA GLY A 155 0.51 -18.17 2.18
C GLY A 155 -0.57 -19.11 2.75
N VAL A 156 -1.84 -18.71 2.65
CA VAL A 156 -2.99 -19.52 3.09
C VAL A 156 -3.15 -20.77 2.22
N ALA A 157 -3.01 -20.68 0.90
CA ALA A 157 -3.12 -21.84 0.01
C ALA A 157 -2.02 -22.87 0.30
N ASN A 158 -0.76 -22.44 0.42
CA ASN A 158 0.38 -23.27 0.82
C ASN A 158 0.30 -23.77 2.28
N LEU A 159 -0.57 -23.20 3.14
CA LEU A 159 -0.88 -23.73 4.46
C LEU A 159 -1.96 -24.81 4.39
N LEU A 160 -3.02 -24.58 3.62
CA LEU A 160 -4.16 -25.50 3.45
C LEU A 160 -3.74 -26.81 2.75
N ASP A 161 -2.89 -26.70 1.73
CA ASP A 161 -2.28 -27.82 0.98
C ASP A 161 -1.48 -28.75 1.91
N ARG A 162 -0.81 -28.20 2.94
CA ARG A 162 -0.09 -28.97 3.97
C ARG A 162 -0.99 -29.70 4.98
N ILE A 163 -2.31 -29.50 4.96
CA ILE A 163 -3.23 -30.13 5.93
C ILE A 163 -3.49 -31.58 5.52
N GLY A 164 -2.78 -32.50 6.19
CA GLY A 164 -2.96 -33.94 6.04
C GLY A 164 -1.62 -34.67 6.04
N ASP A 165 -0.73 -34.33 5.11
CA ASP A 165 0.59 -34.97 4.95
C ASP A 165 1.79 -34.04 5.21
N GLY A 166 1.55 -32.74 5.46
CA GLY A 166 2.57 -31.73 5.75
C GLY A 166 3.27 -31.12 4.53
N ARG A 167 2.87 -31.47 3.29
CA ARG A 167 3.60 -31.11 2.06
C ARG A 167 2.90 -30.03 1.24
N VAL A 168 3.64 -29.44 0.30
CA VAL A 168 3.11 -28.57 -0.75
C VAL A 168 3.16 -29.30 -2.09
N THR A 169 2.10 -29.19 -2.87
CA THR A 169 1.96 -29.73 -4.22
C THR A 169 2.60 -28.77 -5.22
N ASP A 170 3.83 -29.06 -5.64
CA ASP A 170 4.56 -28.28 -6.64
C ASP A 170 4.41 -28.91 -8.04
N PHE A 171 4.24 -28.09 -9.08
CA PHE A 171 3.93 -28.61 -10.43
C PHE A 171 4.42 -27.73 -11.58
N LEU A 172 4.70 -26.44 -11.37
CA LEU A 172 5.28 -25.56 -12.37
C LEU A 172 6.80 -25.78 -12.44
N ASP A 173 7.31 -26.04 -13.64
CA ASP A 173 8.71 -26.38 -13.91
C ASP A 173 9.23 -25.52 -15.08
N VAL A 174 10.20 -24.65 -14.84
CA VAL A 174 10.73 -23.71 -15.87
C VAL A 174 12.25 -23.72 -15.95
N GLY A 175 12.79 -23.60 -17.17
CA GLY A 175 14.22 -23.56 -17.44
C GLY A 175 14.62 -24.29 -18.72
N LEU A 176 15.91 -24.60 -18.90
CA LEU A 176 16.44 -25.20 -20.12
C LEU A 176 17.54 -26.24 -19.80
N GLY A 177 17.44 -27.43 -20.38
CA GLY A 177 18.32 -28.56 -20.07
C GLY A 177 18.43 -28.81 -18.56
N ALA A 178 19.67 -28.83 -18.04
CA ALA A 178 19.98 -28.96 -16.62
C ALA A 178 19.80 -27.66 -15.80
N HIS A 179 19.67 -26.49 -16.45
CA HIS A 179 19.51 -25.21 -15.77
C HIS A 179 18.01 -24.91 -15.57
N ARG A 180 17.44 -25.52 -14.54
CA ARG A 180 16.01 -25.41 -14.20
C ARG A 180 15.82 -24.77 -12.83
N TRP A 181 14.78 -23.94 -12.71
CA TRP A 181 14.34 -23.39 -11.44
C TRP A 181 13.67 -24.50 -10.61
N PRO A 182 13.79 -24.53 -9.27
CA PRO A 182 13.06 -25.48 -8.44
C PRO A 182 11.56 -25.45 -8.72
N THR A 183 10.90 -26.61 -8.72
CA THR A 183 9.45 -26.70 -8.98
C THR A 183 8.66 -25.88 -7.96
N PHE A 184 7.60 -25.22 -8.43
CA PHE A 184 6.80 -24.27 -7.65
C PHE A 184 5.32 -24.37 -8.01
N ASN A 185 4.49 -23.53 -7.39
CA ASN A 185 3.03 -23.52 -7.57
C ASN A 185 2.49 -22.09 -7.80
N LEU A 186 1.16 -21.94 -7.93
CA LEU A 186 0.53 -20.66 -8.22
C LEU A 186 0.49 -19.73 -6.99
N ALA A 187 0.45 -20.29 -5.79
CA ALA A 187 0.58 -19.55 -4.54
C ALA A 187 1.97 -18.88 -4.40
N ASP A 188 3.05 -19.55 -4.83
CA ASP A 188 4.40 -18.96 -4.83
C ASP A 188 4.49 -17.78 -5.81
N VAL A 189 3.90 -17.92 -7.00
CA VAL A 189 3.79 -16.82 -7.98
C VAL A 189 3.02 -15.64 -7.38
N ALA A 190 1.92 -15.89 -6.68
CA ALA A 190 1.14 -14.85 -6.01
C ALA A 190 1.94 -14.15 -4.90
N ILE A 191 2.72 -14.90 -4.11
CA ILE A 191 3.62 -14.32 -3.09
C ILE A 191 4.69 -13.44 -3.75
N VAL A 192 5.41 -13.94 -4.76
CA VAL A 192 6.49 -13.20 -5.44
C VAL A 192 5.94 -11.93 -6.11
N VAL A 193 4.82 -12.02 -6.83
CA VAL A 193 4.18 -10.86 -7.46
C VAL A 193 3.67 -9.87 -6.40
N GLY A 194 3.06 -10.35 -5.32
CA GLY A 194 2.61 -9.52 -4.20
C GLY A 194 3.75 -8.75 -3.53
N VAL A 195 4.86 -9.42 -3.21
CA VAL A 195 6.06 -8.79 -2.64
C VAL A 195 6.66 -7.76 -3.60
N ALA A 196 6.83 -8.11 -4.88
CA ALA A 196 7.37 -7.20 -5.90
C ALA A 196 6.51 -5.94 -6.06
N LEU A 197 5.17 -6.08 -6.03
CA LEU A 197 4.24 -4.96 -6.07
C LEU A 197 4.35 -4.05 -4.83
N LEU A 198 4.46 -4.63 -3.62
CA LEU A 198 4.66 -3.86 -2.38
C LEU A 198 5.98 -3.06 -2.42
N MET A 199 7.09 -3.70 -2.81
CA MET A 199 8.39 -3.05 -2.98
C MET A 199 8.31 -1.89 -4.00
N ALA A 200 7.71 -2.14 -5.18
CA ALA A 200 7.58 -1.16 -6.25
C ALA A 200 6.72 0.08 -5.90
N TRP A 201 6.04 0.08 -4.75
CA TRP A 201 5.32 1.23 -4.22
C TRP A 201 5.96 1.86 -2.98
N SER A 202 6.78 1.12 -2.23
CA SER A 202 7.61 1.66 -1.15
C SER A 202 8.57 2.73 -1.68
N TYR A 203 9.31 2.40 -2.75
CA TYR A 203 10.24 3.32 -3.43
C TYR A 203 9.58 4.50 -4.20
N ARG A 204 8.29 4.75 -4.01
CA ARG A 204 7.55 5.85 -4.67
C ARG A 204 6.95 6.86 -3.70
N GLN A 205 7.33 6.81 -2.43
CA GLN A 205 7.11 7.94 -1.53
C GLN A 205 8.27 8.94 -1.71
N PRO A 206 8.02 10.23 -1.98
CA PRO A 206 9.07 11.23 -1.91
C PRO A 206 9.59 11.30 -0.46
N PRO A 207 10.83 11.80 -0.23
CA PRO A 207 11.29 12.11 1.11
C PRO A 207 10.25 13.00 1.81
N THR A 208 9.98 12.74 3.09
CA THR A 208 9.23 13.67 3.92
C THR A 208 9.98 14.99 3.91
N GLU A 209 9.36 16.04 3.37
CA GLU A 209 9.93 17.39 3.38
C GLU A 209 9.93 17.87 4.83
N GLU A 210 11.06 17.69 5.50
CA GLU A 210 11.24 17.96 6.92
C GLU A 210 11.12 19.47 7.14
N ALA A 211 9.93 19.88 7.60
CA ALA A 211 9.56 21.28 7.69
C ALA A 211 10.62 22.03 8.53
N PRO A 212 11.21 23.12 7.99
CA PRO A 212 12.35 23.77 8.64
C PRO A 212 11.98 24.20 10.05
N ALA A 213 12.88 23.90 11.00
CA ALA A 213 12.64 24.11 12.41
C ALA A 213 12.17 25.56 12.68
N PRO A 214 11.16 25.77 13.55
CA PRO A 214 10.68 27.12 13.86
C PRO A 214 11.85 28.01 14.30
N LEU A 215 11.98 29.17 13.66
CA LEU A 215 13.00 30.15 14.03
C LEU A 215 12.80 30.54 15.51
N PRO A 216 13.89 30.69 16.30
CA PRO A 216 13.78 31.11 17.68
C PRO A 216 13.10 32.47 17.78
N SER A 217 12.21 32.62 18.75
CA SER A 217 11.56 33.89 19.06
C SER A 217 12.60 34.98 19.42
N PRO A 218 12.39 36.24 19.00
CA PRO A 218 13.21 37.37 19.42
C PRO A 218 12.96 37.78 20.89
#